data_AF-A0A8J2PHY7-F1
#
_entry.id   AF-A0A8J2PHY7-F1
#
_cell.length_a   1.000
_cell.length_b   1.000
_cell.length_c   1.000
_cell.angle_alpha   90.00
_cell.angle_beta   90.00
_cell.angle_gamma   90.00
#
_symmetry.space_group_name_H-M   'P 1'
#
loop_
_entity.id
_entity.type
_entity.pdbx_description
1 polymer ?
#
loop_
_entity_poly.entity_id
_entity_poly.type
_entity_poly.pdbx_seq_one_letter_code
_entity_poly.pdbx_strand_id
1 'polypeptide(L)'
;EIMEEGHPDFDPEELKALARTFLKKLAACYKYQPKGKLRSKITLFKSKQAAFDNIVGTDYGLGQICDLEVQVFGIDGHHNCFYTKHKELGIPEMINECLEGKQ
;
A
#
# COMPACT_ATOMS: atom_id res chain seq x y z
N GLU A 1 -27.84 13.75 4.62
CA GLU A 1 -28.31 13.15 5.88
C GLU A 1 -27.10 12.49 6.53
N ILE A 2 -26.51 13.17 7.50
CA ILE A 2 -25.21 12.82 8.08
C ILE A 2 -25.53 12.04 9.34
N MET A 3 -25.37 10.72 9.31
CA MET A 3 -25.22 9.81 10.46
C MET A 3 -25.72 10.39 11.81
N GLU A 4 -27.03 10.59 11.97
CA GLU A 4 -27.61 11.06 13.25
C GLU A 4 -27.80 9.90 14.23
N GLU A 5 -27.88 8.67 13.73
CA GLU A 5 -27.87 7.46 14.55
C GLU A 5 -26.52 6.75 14.39
N GLY A 6 -25.76 6.68 15.48
CA GLY A 6 -24.49 5.94 15.52
C GLY A 6 -24.69 4.48 15.11
N HIS A 7 -23.67 3.87 14.52
CA HIS A 7 -23.70 2.43 14.24
C HIS A 7 -23.76 1.67 15.58
N PRO A 8 -24.72 0.75 15.78
CA PRO A 8 -25.01 0.17 17.10
C PRO A 8 -23.81 -0.54 17.75
N ASP A 9 -22.85 -0.99 16.93
CA ASP A 9 -21.65 -1.70 17.37
C ASP A 9 -20.41 -0.81 17.61
N PHE A 10 -20.48 0.50 17.40
CA PHE A 10 -19.32 1.40 17.52
C PHE A 10 -19.58 2.57 18.45
N ASP A 11 -18.63 2.83 19.35
CA ASP A 11 -18.63 4.03 20.20
C ASP A 11 -18.60 5.29 19.31
N PRO A 12 -19.57 6.23 19.44
CA PRO A 12 -19.60 7.47 18.68
C PRO A 12 -18.30 8.28 18.74
N GLU A 13 -17.61 8.31 19.88
CA GLU A 13 -16.35 9.06 19.99
C GLU A 13 -15.18 8.34 19.30
N GLU A 14 -15.15 7.00 19.31
CA GLU A 14 -14.21 6.22 18.50
C GLU A 14 -14.44 6.45 17.00
N LEU A 15 -15.70 6.42 16.55
CA LEU A 15 -16.04 6.64 15.15
C LEU A 15 -15.62 8.02 14.67
N LYS A 16 -15.84 9.04 15.50
CA LYS A 16 -15.39 10.42 15.25
C LYS A 16 -13.86 10.53 15.24
N ALA A 17 -13.16 9.83 16.13
CA ALA A 17 -11.70 9.78 16.13
C ALA A 17 -11.14 9.09 14.87
N LEU A 18 -11.76 7.99 14.44
CA LEU A 18 -11.44 7.27 13.22
C LEU A 18 -11.65 8.15 11.98
N ALA A 19 -12.81 8.82 11.87
CA ALA A 19 -13.11 9.74 10.78
C ALA A 19 -12.09 10.88 10.68
N ARG A 20 -11.75 11.50 11.83
CA ARG A 20 -10.71 12.55 11.89
C ARG A 20 -9.34 12.02 11.48
N THR A 21 -8.98 10.82 11.93
CA THR A 21 -7.69 10.19 11.59
C THR A 21 -7.62 9.86 10.11
N PHE A 22 -8.69 9.31 9.55
CA PHE A 22 -8.79 9.00 8.12
C PHE A 22 -8.62 10.26 7.26
N LEU A 23 -9.34 11.34 7.59
CA LEU A 23 -9.21 12.62 6.88
C LEU A 23 -7.78 13.19 6.97
N LYS A 24 -7.15 13.13 8.15
CA LYS A 24 -5.76 13.58 8.33
C LYS A 24 -4.78 12.75 7.51
N LYS A 25 -4.96 11.42 7.44
CA LYS A 25 -4.15 10.53 6.58
C LYS A 25 -4.28 10.92 5.11
N LEU A 26 -5.51 11.14 4.61
CA LEU A 26 -5.74 11.60 3.23
C LEU A 26 -5.05 12.94 2.96
N ALA A 27 -5.20 13.91 3.86
CA ALA A 27 -4.56 15.22 3.72
C ALA A 27 -3.03 15.12 3.71
N ALA A 28 -2.45 14.23 4.52
CA ALA A 28 -1.02 13.96 4.52
C ALA A 28 -0.55 13.31 3.21
N CYS A 29 -1.26 12.29 2.72
CA CYS A 29 -0.96 11.64 1.45
C CYS A 29 -1.04 12.62 0.27
N TYR A 30 -2.07 13.47 0.24
CA TYR A 30 -2.24 14.46 -0.83
C TYR A 30 -1.11 15.50 -0.86
N LYS A 31 -0.58 15.86 0.32
CA LYS A 31 0.52 16.84 0.45
C LYS A 31 1.90 16.22 0.34
N TYR A 32 2.02 14.89 0.38
CA TYR A 32 3.31 14.22 0.40
C TYR A 32 4.01 14.38 -0.96
N GLN A 33 5.18 15.00 -0.92
CA GLN A 33 6.08 15.10 -2.07
C GLN A 33 7.50 14.75 -1.59
N PRO A 34 8.15 13.72 -2.17
CA PRO A 34 9.54 13.41 -1.86
C PRO A 34 10.44 14.63 -2.12
N LYS A 35 11.28 14.99 -1.15
CA LYS A 35 12.20 16.13 -1.26
C LYS A 35 13.40 15.86 -2.17
N GLY A 36 13.59 14.61 -2.56
CA GLY A 36 14.70 14.15 -3.39
C GLY A 36 14.47 12.70 -3.80
N LYS A 37 15.38 12.18 -4.61
CA LYS A 37 15.31 10.80 -5.07
C LYS A 37 15.83 9.83 -4.02
N LEU A 38 15.20 8.66 -3.96
CA LEU A 38 15.60 7.57 -3.10
C LEU A 38 16.68 6.73 -3.80
N ARG A 39 17.88 6.71 -3.23
CA ARG A 39 19.01 5.92 -3.72
C ARG A 39 19.19 4.66 -2.88
N SER A 40 18.21 3.77 -2.94
CA SER A 40 18.21 2.48 -2.24
C SER A 40 17.60 1.41 -3.13
N LYS A 41 17.95 0.14 -2.89
CA LYS A 41 17.31 -0.98 -3.58
C LYS A 41 15.87 -1.09 -3.07
N ILE A 42 14.90 -1.08 -3.98
CA ILE A 42 13.48 -1.16 -3.65
C ILE A 42 12.88 -2.38 -4.34
N THR A 43 12.16 -3.16 -3.55
CA THR A 43 11.34 -4.27 -4.03
C THR A 43 9.88 -3.90 -3.86
N LEU A 44 9.15 -3.86 -4.98
CA LEU A 44 7.71 -3.66 -5.02
C LEU A 44 7.03 -5.02 -5.22
N PHE A 45 6.26 -5.44 -4.22
CA PHE A 45 5.28 -6.52 -4.39
C PHE A 45 3.94 -5.91 -4.80
N LYS A 46 3.42 -6.29 -5.97
CA LYS A 46 2.14 -5.77 -6.48
C LYS A 46 1.20 -6.88 -6.89
N SER A 47 -0.10 -6.59 -6.83
CA SER A 47 -1.13 -7.51 -7.30
C SER A 47 -1.11 -7.58 -8.83
N LYS A 48 -1.24 -8.78 -9.40
CA LYS A 48 -1.43 -8.93 -10.86
C LYS A 48 -2.82 -8.53 -11.33
N GLN A 49 -3.80 -8.46 -10.43
CA GLN A 49 -5.18 -8.08 -10.70
C GLN A 49 -5.49 -6.69 -10.12
N ALA A 50 -4.51 -5.79 -10.19
CA ALA A 50 -4.66 -4.43 -9.73
C ALA A 50 -5.55 -3.63 -10.70
N ALA A 51 -6.66 -3.11 -10.19
CA ALA A 51 -7.65 -2.40 -10.99
C ALA A 51 -7.14 -1.08 -11.60
N PHE A 52 -5.99 -0.57 -11.15
CA PHE A 52 -5.49 0.77 -11.47
C PHE A 52 -4.11 0.78 -12.15
N ASP A 53 -3.61 -0.37 -12.62
CA ASP A 53 -2.27 -0.45 -13.26
C ASP A 53 -2.10 0.52 -14.42
N ASN A 54 -3.18 0.82 -15.15
CA ASN A 54 -3.18 1.78 -16.26
C ASN A 54 -2.96 3.24 -15.80
N ILE A 55 -3.22 3.56 -14.53
CA ILE A 55 -3.10 4.90 -13.95
C ILE A 55 -1.76 5.07 -13.23
N VAL A 56 -1.32 4.06 -12.49
CA VAL A 56 -0.12 4.13 -11.65
C VAL A 56 1.13 3.53 -12.31
N GLY A 57 0.99 2.91 -13.48
CA GLY A 57 2.10 2.27 -14.19
C GLY A 57 2.51 0.93 -13.59
N THR A 58 3.52 0.31 -14.21
CA THR A 58 3.97 -1.05 -13.84
C THR A 58 4.67 -1.11 -12.49
N ASP A 59 5.25 0.01 -12.04
CA ASP A 59 6.05 0.18 -10.83
C ASP A 59 5.41 1.13 -9.79
N TYR A 60 4.13 1.46 -9.97
CA TYR A 60 3.39 2.42 -9.13
C TYR A 60 4.01 3.83 -9.08
N GLY A 61 4.74 4.23 -10.12
CA GLY A 61 5.39 5.54 -10.22
C GLY A 61 6.70 5.64 -9.43
N LEU A 62 7.21 4.52 -8.88
CA LEU A 62 8.44 4.51 -8.09
C LEU A 62 9.67 4.91 -8.89
N GLY A 63 9.74 4.60 -10.20
CA GLY A 63 10.83 4.99 -11.09
C GLY A 63 10.97 6.50 -11.28
N GLN A 64 9.94 7.28 -10.97
CA GLN A 64 10.03 8.76 -10.99
C GLN A 64 10.83 9.29 -9.79
N ILE A 65 10.85 8.54 -8.69
CA ILE A 65 11.39 8.99 -7.40
C ILE A 65 12.56 8.13 -6.90
N CYS A 66 12.85 6.99 -7.51
CA CYS A 66 14.01 6.15 -7.20
C CYS A 66 15.15 6.39 -8.21
N ASP A 67 16.39 6.41 -7.73
CA ASP A 67 17.58 6.49 -8.60
C ASP A 67 18.07 5.12 -9.08
N LEU A 68 17.75 4.07 -8.31
CA LEU A 68 18.07 2.69 -8.67
C LEU A 68 16.84 2.02 -9.25
N GLU A 69 17.06 0.98 -10.06
CA GLU A 69 16.00 0.16 -10.63
C GLU A 69 15.13 -0.45 -9.53
N VAL A 70 13.81 -0.38 -9.71
CA VAL A 70 12.82 -0.95 -8.81
C VAL A 70 12.55 -2.38 -9.24
N GLN A 71 12.78 -3.34 -8.35
CA GLN A 71 12.45 -4.73 -8.60
C GLN A 71 10.96 -4.95 -8.36
N VAL A 72 10.22 -5.40 -9.37
CA VAL A 72 8.76 -5.57 -9.29
C VAL A 72 8.39 -7.05 -9.32
N PHE A 73 7.70 -7.51 -8.28
CA PHE A 73 7.16 -8.87 -8.15
C PHE A 73 5.63 -8.83 -8.21
N GLY A 74 5.07 -9.48 -9.23
CA GLY A 74 3.63 -9.65 -9.38
C GLY A 74 3.13 -10.84 -8.56
N ILE A 75 2.20 -10.60 -7.64
CA ILE A 75 1.55 -11.62 -6.79
C ILE A 75 0.13 -11.86 -7.30
N ASP A 76 -0.27 -13.13 -7.37
CA ASP A 76 -1.61 -13.51 -7.81
C ASP A 76 -2.70 -13.07 -6.82
N GLY A 77 -3.86 -12.65 -7.36
CA GLY A 77 -4.98 -12.10 -6.61
C GLY A 77 -5.03 -10.57 -6.61
N HIS A 78 -6.00 -10.00 -5.88
CA HIS A 78 -6.23 -8.56 -5.75
C HIS A 78 -5.44 -7.93 -4.59
N HIS A 79 -5.49 -6.59 -4.47
CA HIS A 79 -4.78 -5.86 -3.41
C HIS A 79 -5.08 -6.35 -1.99
N ASN A 80 -6.31 -6.82 -1.71
CA ASN A 80 -6.67 -7.31 -0.38
C ASN A 80 -6.04 -8.67 -0.04
N CYS A 81 -5.60 -9.44 -1.04
CA CYS A 81 -4.99 -10.75 -0.84
C CYS A 81 -3.64 -10.67 -0.10
N PHE A 82 -2.96 -9.52 -0.18
CA PHE A 82 -1.76 -9.24 0.62
C PHE A 82 -1.99 -9.31 2.13
N TYR A 83 -3.22 -9.10 2.59
CA TYR A 83 -3.57 -9.25 4.01
C TYR A 83 -4.28 -10.57 4.26
N THR A 84 -5.24 -10.94 3.42
CA THR A 84 -6.12 -12.09 3.69
C THR A 84 -5.53 -13.45 3.31
N LYS A 85 -4.60 -13.51 2.34
CA LYS A 85 -4.04 -14.75 1.79
C LYS A 85 -2.51 -14.78 1.75
N HIS A 86 -1.86 -13.94 2.54
CA HIS A 86 -0.40 -13.74 2.49
C HIS A 86 0.41 -15.03 2.66
N LYS A 87 -0.02 -15.96 3.52
CA LYS A 87 0.64 -17.26 3.72
C LYS A 87 0.48 -18.19 2.52
N GLU A 88 -0.74 -18.28 1.96
CA GLU A 88 -1.03 -19.10 0.79
C GLU A 88 -0.26 -18.62 -0.45
N LEU A 89 -0.01 -17.31 -0.52
CA LEU A 89 0.71 -16.65 -1.61
C LEU A 89 2.24 -16.62 -1.41
N GLY A 90 2.76 -17.21 -0.33
CA GLY A 90 4.20 -17.27 -0.07
C GLY A 90 4.87 -15.90 0.15
N ILE A 91 4.10 -14.88 0.54
CA ILE A 91 4.60 -13.51 0.70
C ILE A 91 5.71 -13.42 1.77
N PRO A 92 5.58 -14.06 2.95
CA PRO A 92 6.63 -14.02 3.98
C PRO A 92 7.97 -14.59 3.48
N GLU A 93 7.93 -15.69 2.74
CA GLU A 93 9.12 -16.34 2.18
C GLU A 93 9.80 -15.43 1.16
N MET A 94 9.03 -14.82 0.25
CA MET A 94 9.55 -13.85 -0.72
C MET A 94 10.20 -12.63 -0.05
N ILE A 95 9.60 -12.12 1.04
CA ILE A 95 10.19 -11.02 1.81
C ILE A 95 11.53 -11.44 2.41
N ASN A 96 11.60 -12.63 3.01
CA ASN A 96 12.84 -13.14 3.60
C ASN A 96 13.95 -13.31 2.55
N GLU A 97 13.65 -13.85 1.37
CA GLU A 97 14.61 -13.97 0.27
C GLU A 97 15.19 -12.61 -0.15
N CYS A 98 14.34 -11.57 -0.22
CA CYS A 98 14.76 -10.21 -0.53
C CYS A 98 15.68 -9.62 0.56
N LEU A 99 15.37 -9.89 1.84
CA LEU A 99 16.16 -9.40 2.98
C LEU A 99 17.51 -10.10 3.11
N GLU A 100 17.57 -11.40 2.79
CA GLU A 100 18.79 -12.20 2.84
C GLU A 100 19.73 -11.95 1.64
N GLY A 101 19.30 -11.15 0.66
CA GLY A 101 20.09 -10.86 -0.54
C GLY A 101 20.31 -12.10 -1.42
N LYS A 102 19.43 -13.11 -1.32
CA LYS A 102 19.52 -14.38 -2.04
C LYS A 102 18.90 -14.34 -3.44
N GLN A 103 18.85 -13.15 -4.05
CA GLN A 103 18.34 -12.93 -5.41
C GLN A 103 19.46 -12.62 -6.39
#